data_AF-A0AAE3GAB6-F1
#
_entry.id   AF-A0AAE3GAB6-F1
#
_cell.length_a   1.000
_cell.length_b   1.000
_cell.length_c   1.000
_cell.angle_alpha   90.00
_cell.angle_beta   90.00
_cell.angle_gamma   90.00
#
_symmetry.space_group_name_H-M   'P 1'
#
loop_
_entity.id
_entity.type
_entity.pdbx_description
1 polymer ?
#
loop_
_entity_poly.entity_id
_entity_poly.type
_entity_poly.pdbx_seq_one_letter_code
_entity_poly.pdbx_strand_id
1 'polypeptide(L)'
;MHDIGYAPDLAKTGFHPLDGARFLRYQGAPERLCALVAHHSCAYREAELRGLSAELAEWEDEKTPLRDALWWADMTAGPDGQRMTVHERLAEIAERYGPDDLVTVFVRQAAPELVGAVERTEARLRAAGIQV
;
A
#
# COMPACT_ATOMS: atom_id res chain seq x y z
N MET A 1 -8.29 2.07 6.51
CA MET A 1 -8.25 3.52 6.19
C MET A 1 -7.32 3.79 5.00
N HIS A 2 -6.26 3.01 4.79
CA HIS A 2 -5.39 3.15 3.61
C HIS A 2 -6.14 2.93 2.28
N ASP A 3 -7.09 2.01 2.29
CA ASP A 3 -7.95 1.69 1.13
C ASP A 3 -9.22 2.54 1.01
N ILE A 4 -9.34 3.68 1.72
CA ILE A 4 -10.57 4.50 1.68
C ILE A 4 -10.90 5.01 0.27
N GLY A 5 -9.90 5.21 -0.58
CA GLY A 5 -10.07 5.69 -1.96
C GLY A 5 -10.79 4.71 -2.89
N TYR A 6 -11.06 3.46 -2.47
CA TYR A 6 -11.92 2.55 -3.23
C TYR A 6 -13.40 2.95 -3.21
N ALA A 7 -13.82 3.80 -2.26
CA ALA A 7 -15.20 4.26 -2.20
C ALA A 7 -15.60 4.95 -3.53
N PRO A 8 -16.70 4.53 -4.20
CA PRO A 8 -17.05 5.02 -5.52
C PRO A 8 -17.15 6.55 -5.63
N ASP A 9 -17.65 7.21 -4.58
CA ASP A 9 -17.82 8.66 -4.56
C ASP A 9 -16.48 9.43 -4.47
N LEU A 10 -15.41 8.74 -4.05
CA LEU A 10 -14.06 9.30 -3.89
C LEU A 10 -13.17 9.06 -5.11
N ALA A 11 -13.50 8.10 -5.97
CA ALA A 11 -12.71 7.76 -7.15
C ALA A 11 -12.72 8.90 -8.18
N LYS A 12 -11.69 9.74 -8.18
CA LYS A 12 -11.50 10.86 -9.14
C LYS A 12 -10.51 10.50 -10.23
N THR A 13 -9.46 9.77 -9.86
CA THR A 13 -8.41 9.31 -10.78
C THR A 13 -8.52 7.81 -11.08
N GLY A 14 -9.30 7.08 -10.28
CA GLY A 14 -9.37 5.63 -10.36
C GLY A 14 -8.12 4.95 -9.79
N PHE A 15 -7.33 5.70 -9.01
CA PHE A 15 -6.15 5.23 -8.30
C PHE A 15 -6.34 5.53 -6.80
N HIS A 16 -6.73 4.50 -6.06
CA HIS A 16 -7.25 4.65 -4.69
C HIS A 16 -6.26 5.24 -3.67
N PRO A 17 -4.93 5.08 -3.75
CA PRO A 17 -4.02 5.72 -2.80
C PRO A 17 -4.06 7.24 -2.94
N LEU A 18 -4.04 7.73 -4.18
CA LEU A 18 -4.10 9.15 -4.51
C LEU A 18 -5.47 9.76 -4.16
N ASP A 19 -6.54 9.09 -4.56
CA ASP A 19 -7.92 9.56 -4.31
C ASP A 19 -8.21 9.56 -2.79
N GLY A 20 -7.76 8.55 -2.07
CA GLY A 20 -7.87 8.45 -0.61
C GLY A 20 -7.09 9.57 0.10
N ALA A 21 -5.84 9.81 -0.29
CA ALA A 21 -5.01 10.87 0.30
C ALA A 21 -5.63 12.27 0.09
N ARG A 22 -6.13 12.56 -1.11
CA ARG A 22 -6.83 13.82 -1.41
C ARG A 22 -8.10 14.00 -0.59
N PHE A 23 -8.90 12.94 -0.47
CA PHE A 23 -10.10 12.97 0.37
C PHE A 23 -9.76 13.25 1.83
N LEU A 24 -8.75 12.59 2.39
CA LEU A 24 -8.35 12.80 3.78
C LEU A 24 -7.86 14.23 4.02
N ARG A 25 -7.08 14.79 3.08
CA ARG A 25 -6.67 16.20 3.15
C ARG A 25 -7.88 17.12 3.14
N TYR A 26 -8.87 16.86 2.28
CA TYR A 26 -10.12 17.62 2.23
C TYR A 26 -10.90 17.55 3.56
N GLN A 27 -10.88 16.41 4.24
CA GLN A 27 -11.51 16.21 5.55
C GLN A 27 -10.70 16.81 6.71
N GLY A 28 -9.56 17.46 6.46
CA GLY A 28 -8.72 18.07 7.48
C GLY A 28 -7.83 17.09 8.25
N ALA A 29 -7.57 15.90 7.69
CA ALA A 29 -6.64 14.95 8.28
C ALA A 29 -5.19 15.49 8.27
N PRO A 30 -4.34 15.04 9.21
CA PRO A 30 -2.93 15.45 9.22
C PRO A 30 -2.21 15.08 7.93
N GLU A 31 -1.40 15.99 7.41
CA GLU A 31 -0.66 15.82 6.15
C GLU A 31 0.16 14.52 6.09
N ARG A 32 0.81 14.18 7.21
CA ARG A 32 1.57 12.94 7.36
C ARG A 32 0.71 11.68 7.17
N LEU A 33 -0.53 11.70 7.65
CA LEU A 33 -1.46 10.58 7.47
C LEU A 33 -1.91 10.46 6.00
N CYS A 34 -2.19 11.59 5.35
CA CYS A 34 -2.49 11.62 3.91
C CYS A 34 -1.33 11.04 3.10
N ALA A 35 -0.09 11.39 3.45
CA ALA A 35 1.10 10.89 2.78
C ALA A 35 1.32 9.38 2.97
N LEU A 36 1.07 8.85 4.18
CA LEU A 36 1.08 7.41 4.43
C LEU A 36 0.04 6.66 3.60
N VAL A 37 -1.15 7.24 3.42
CA VAL A 37 -2.20 6.68 2.55
C VAL A 37 -1.81 6.80 1.07
N ALA A 38 -1.24 7.92 0.64
CA ALA A 38 -0.81 8.11 -0.75
C ALA A 38 0.23 7.05 -1.17
N HIS A 39 1.16 6.73 -0.26
CA HIS A 39 2.28 5.84 -0.54
C HIS A 39 2.09 4.42 -0.02
N HIS A 40 0.89 3.98 0.39
CA HIS A 40 0.75 2.63 0.94
C HIS A 40 1.11 1.54 -0.09
N SER A 41 1.67 0.42 0.38
CA SER A 41 1.92 -0.81 -0.39
C SER A 41 2.56 -0.58 -1.77
N CYS A 42 3.62 0.22 -1.83
CA CYS A 42 4.33 0.57 -3.07
C CYS A 42 3.47 1.29 -4.13
N ALA A 43 2.46 2.06 -3.73
CA ALA A 43 1.60 2.85 -4.62
C ALA A 43 2.37 3.67 -5.67
N TYR A 44 3.60 4.11 -5.37
CA TYR A 44 4.45 4.81 -6.35
C TYR A 44 4.74 3.99 -7.62
N ARG A 45 4.84 2.66 -7.53
CA ARG A 45 5.01 1.77 -8.69
C ARG A 45 3.77 1.75 -9.57
N GLU A 46 2.60 1.71 -8.95
CA GLU A 46 1.34 1.77 -9.67
C GLU A 46 1.15 3.15 -10.33
N ALA A 47 1.51 4.22 -9.62
CA ALA A 47 1.47 5.58 -10.16
C ALA A 47 2.37 5.76 -11.39
N GLU A 48 3.56 5.15 -11.42
CA GLU A 48 4.44 5.11 -12.61
C GLU A 48 3.69 4.50 -13.82
N LEU A 49 3.02 3.37 -13.63
CA LEU A 49 2.28 2.69 -14.70
C LEU A 49 1.02 3.45 -15.16
N ARG A 50 0.41 4.21 -14.25
CA ARG A 50 -0.78 5.03 -14.52
C ARG A 50 -0.46 6.43 -15.06
N GLY A 51 0.82 6.82 -15.10
CA GLY A 51 1.22 8.18 -15.47
C GLY A 51 0.87 9.25 -14.44
N LEU A 52 0.70 8.86 -13.16
CA LEU A 52 0.27 9.72 -12.05
C LEU A 52 1.41 10.03 -11.06
N SER A 53 2.67 9.83 -11.46
CA SER A 53 3.82 10.06 -10.59
C SER A 53 3.96 11.51 -10.15
N ALA A 54 3.60 12.48 -11.00
CA ALA A 54 3.69 13.90 -10.68
C ALA A 54 2.67 14.31 -9.62
N GLU A 55 1.45 13.78 -9.72
CA GLU A 55 0.40 13.96 -8.74
C GLU A 55 0.81 13.33 -7.42
N LEU A 56 1.28 12.08 -7.44
CA LEU A 56 1.70 11.38 -6.23
C LEU A 56 2.89 12.06 -5.52
N ALA A 57 3.75 12.75 -6.26
CA ALA A 57 4.89 13.49 -5.70
C ALA A 57 4.49 14.68 -4.82
N GLU A 58 3.21 15.06 -4.78
CA GLU A 58 2.68 16.03 -3.79
C GLU A 58 2.82 15.54 -2.35
N TRP A 59 2.92 14.22 -2.14
CA TRP A 59 3.08 13.61 -0.81
C TRP A 59 4.49 13.03 -0.61
N GLU A 60 5.03 13.16 0.58
CA GLU A 60 6.32 12.58 0.97
C GLU A 60 6.20 11.09 1.33
N ASP A 61 6.98 10.21 0.68
CA ASP A 61 7.18 8.83 1.19
C ASP A 61 8.21 8.88 2.31
N GLU A 62 7.73 8.86 3.56
CA GLU A 62 8.55 9.06 4.75
C GLU A 62 9.56 7.93 5.03
N LYS A 63 9.41 6.75 4.38
CA LYS A 63 10.31 5.58 4.50
C LYS A 63 10.67 5.21 5.96
N THR A 64 9.76 5.44 6.89
CA THR A 64 9.95 5.17 8.32
C THR A 64 9.49 3.74 8.69
N PRO A 65 9.80 3.27 9.92
CA PRO A 65 9.20 2.04 10.44
C PRO A 65 7.67 2.04 10.48
N LEU A 66 7.01 3.21 10.62
CA LEU A 66 5.55 3.28 10.61
C LEU A 66 4.99 3.01 9.21
N ARG A 67 5.65 3.56 8.18
CA ARG A 67 5.34 3.27 6.78
C ARG A 67 5.50 1.78 6.48
N ASP A 68 6.61 1.17 6.89
CA ASP A 68 6.81 -0.29 6.76
C ASP A 68 5.72 -1.08 7.50
N ALA A 69 5.34 -0.67 8.71
CA ALA A 69 4.32 -1.36 9.50
C ALA A 69 2.91 -1.26 8.89
N LEU A 70 2.57 -0.12 8.27
CA LEU A 70 1.33 0.03 7.52
C LEU A 70 1.27 -0.96 6.34
N TRP A 71 2.37 -1.06 5.60
CA TRP A 71 2.45 -1.99 4.46
C TRP A 71 2.46 -3.43 4.92
N TRP A 72 3.14 -3.75 6.03
CA TRP A 72 3.11 -5.06 6.65
C TRP A 72 1.67 -5.47 7.02
N ALA A 73 0.87 -4.56 7.58
CA ALA A 73 -0.51 -4.86 7.92
C ALA A 73 -1.38 -5.21 6.69
N ASP A 74 -1.17 -4.51 5.57
CA ASP A 74 -1.88 -4.78 4.31
C ASP A 74 -1.38 -6.06 3.62
N MET A 75 -0.06 -6.28 3.63
CA MET A 75 0.57 -7.41 2.97
C MET A 75 0.52 -8.72 3.76
N THR A 76 -0.07 -8.72 4.96
CA THR A 76 -0.26 -9.92 5.80
C THR A 76 -1.73 -10.20 6.12
N ALA A 77 -2.65 -9.44 5.53
CA ALA A 77 -4.09 -9.65 5.65
C ALA A 77 -4.70 -9.99 4.28
N GLY A 78 -5.36 -11.14 4.19
CA GLY A 78 -6.14 -11.53 3.03
C GLY A 78 -7.46 -10.74 2.90
N PRO A 79 -8.20 -10.94 1.80
CA PRO A 79 -9.44 -10.20 1.53
C PRO A 79 -10.53 -10.43 2.58
N ASP A 80 -10.51 -11.56 3.28
CA ASP A 80 -11.46 -11.93 4.33
C ASP A 80 -10.89 -11.69 5.75
N GLY A 81 -9.74 -11.00 5.85
CA GLY A 81 -9.05 -10.72 7.11
C GLY A 81 -8.26 -11.90 7.68
N GLN A 82 -8.12 -13.00 6.92
CA GLN A 82 -7.23 -14.10 7.27
C GLN A 82 -5.77 -13.65 7.27
N ARG A 83 -4.96 -14.20 8.17
CA ARG A 83 -3.51 -13.96 8.15
C ARG A 83 -2.88 -14.70 6.97
N MET A 84 -1.99 -14.02 6.28
CA MET A 84 -1.19 -14.56 5.17
C MET A 84 0.26 -14.13 5.35
N THR A 85 1.18 -14.96 4.86
CA THR A 85 2.54 -14.50 4.57
C THR A 85 2.51 -13.52 3.40
N VAL A 86 3.55 -12.68 3.29
CA VAL A 86 3.68 -11.77 2.15
C VAL A 86 3.69 -12.51 0.81
N HIS A 87 4.28 -13.70 0.74
CA HIS A 87 4.33 -14.49 -0.50
C HIS A 87 2.96 -15.05 -0.89
N GLU A 88 2.19 -15.55 0.08
CA GLU A 88 0.81 -15.98 -0.14
C GLU A 88 -0.06 -14.79 -0.60
N ARG A 89 0.11 -13.62 0.02
CA ARG A 89 -0.63 -12.41 -0.35
C ARG A 89 -0.30 -11.94 -1.77
N LEU A 90 0.98 -11.93 -2.14
CA LEU A 90 1.41 -11.59 -3.51
C LEU A 90 0.86 -12.57 -4.55
N ALA A 91 0.86 -13.88 -4.23
CA ALA A 91 0.30 -14.90 -5.10
C ALA A 91 -1.22 -14.76 -5.26
N GLU A 92 -1.94 -14.51 -4.16
CA GLU A 92 -3.38 -14.28 -4.15
C GLU A 92 -3.76 -13.06 -5.00
N ILE A 93 -3.04 -11.94 -4.87
CA ILE A 93 -3.30 -10.74 -5.68
C ILE A 93 -3.11 -11.07 -7.17
N ALA A 94 -2.04 -11.77 -7.54
CA ALA A 94 -1.79 -12.15 -8.93
C ALA A 94 -2.88 -13.10 -9.50
N GLU A 95 -3.40 -14.01 -8.67
CA GLU A 95 -4.50 -14.91 -9.06
C GLU A 95 -5.82 -14.15 -9.23
N ARG A 96 -6.14 -13.25 -8.29
CA ARG A 96 -7.40 -12.49 -8.27
C ARG A 96 -7.57 -11.54 -9.45
N TYR A 97 -6.50 -10.86 -9.86
CA TYR A 97 -6.55 -9.88 -10.96
C TYR A 97 -6.14 -10.47 -12.32
N GLY A 98 -5.41 -11.58 -12.33
CA GLY A 98 -4.92 -12.21 -13.56
C GLY A 98 -3.65 -11.56 -14.11
N PRO A 99 -2.95 -12.23 -15.06
CA PRO A 99 -1.57 -11.91 -15.42
C PRO A 99 -1.37 -10.56 -16.14
N ASP A 100 -2.39 -10.07 -16.83
CA ASP A 100 -2.33 -8.87 -17.67
C ASP A 100 -2.92 -7.63 -17.01
N ASP A 101 -3.50 -7.77 -15.81
CA ASP A 101 -4.04 -6.66 -15.05
C ASP A 101 -2.92 -5.77 -14.49
N LEU A 102 -3.14 -4.45 -14.52
CA LEU A 102 -2.18 -3.46 -14.04
C LEU A 102 -1.78 -3.71 -12.59
N VAL A 103 -2.71 -4.19 -11.75
CA VAL A 103 -2.46 -4.58 -10.36
C VAL A 103 -1.40 -5.67 -10.29
N THR A 104 -1.56 -6.74 -11.06
CA THR A 104 -0.59 -7.84 -11.10
C THR A 104 0.77 -7.37 -11.61
N VAL A 105 0.80 -6.50 -12.62
CA VAL A 105 2.06 -5.97 -13.16
C VAL A 105 2.81 -5.15 -12.12
N PHE A 106 2.16 -4.20 -11.44
CA PHE A 106 2.85 -3.37 -10.45
C PHE A 106 3.27 -4.19 -9.24
N VAL A 107 2.43 -5.12 -8.75
CA VAL A 107 2.74 -5.94 -7.57
C VAL A 107 3.98 -6.80 -7.82
N ARG A 108 4.13 -7.35 -9.03
CA ARG A 108 5.36 -8.05 -9.44
C ARG A 108 6.58 -7.16 -9.40
N GLN A 109 6.48 -5.91 -9.88
CA GLN A 109 7.58 -4.93 -9.83
C GLN A 109 7.90 -4.46 -8.40
N ALA A 110 6.87 -4.39 -7.55
CA ALA A 110 6.96 -3.95 -6.17
C ALA A 110 7.42 -5.04 -5.20
N ALA A 111 7.35 -6.32 -5.60
CA ALA A 111 7.56 -7.46 -4.72
C ALA A 111 8.84 -7.39 -3.86
N PRO A 112 10.03 -7.03 -4.39
CA PRO A 112 11.24 -6.93 -3.56
C PRO A 112 11.11 -5.92 -2.41
N GLU A 113 10.47 -4.78 -2.66
CA GLU A 113 10.31 -3.73 -1.64
C GLU A 113 9.16 -4.05 -0.67
N LEU A 114 8.07 -4.67 -1.14
CA LEU A 114 6.98 -5.15 -0.29
C LEU A 114 7.47 -6.22 0.70
N VAL A 115 8.23 -7.21 0.20
CA VAL A 115 8.86 -8.24 1.03
C VAL A 115 9.83 -7.60 2.01
N GLY A 116 10.70 -6.68 1.55
CA GLY A 116 11.62 -5.97 2.42
C GLY A 116 10.94 -5.19 3.54
N ALA A 117 9.82 -4.50 3.26
CA ALA A 117 9.05 -3.78 4.28
C ALA A 117 8.45 -4.71 5.34
N VAL A 118 7.93 -5.87 4.90
CA VAL A 118 7.42 -6.92 5.79
C VAL A 118 8.53 -7.47 6.68
N GLU A 119 9.66 -7.89 6.10
CA GLU A 119 10.79 -8.46 6.84
C GLU A 119 11.36 -7.48 7.87
N ARG A 120 11.51 -6.19 7.50
CA ARG A 120 11.97 -5.14 8.41
C ARG A 120 10.99 -4.94 9.57
N THR A 121 9.69 -5.01 9.33
CA THR A 121 8.67 -4.89 10.39
C THR A 121 8.70 -6.09 11.32
N GLU A 122 8.72 -7.30 10.79
CA GLU A 122 8.79 -8.52 11.59
C GLU A 122 10.08 -8.60 12.41
N ALA A 123 11.21 -8.14 11.87
CA ALA A 123 12.46 -8.08 12.62
C ALA A 123 12.34 -7.16 13.85
N ARG A 124 11.65 -6.01 13.72
CA ARG A 124 11.38 -5.10 14.84
C ARG A 124 10.43 -5.73 15.87
N LEU A 125 9.41 -6.45 15.42
CA LEU A 125 8.48 -7.16 16.30
C LEU A 125 9.20 -8.26 17.09
N ARG A 126 10.04 -9.07 16.44
CA ARG A 126 10.88 -10.07 17.11
C ARG A 126 11.83 -9.43 18.13
N ALA A 127 12.46 -8.31 17.79
CA ALA A 127 13.34 -7.57 18.71
C ALA A 127 12.58 -7.02 19.93
N ALA A 128 11.28 -6.74 19.80
CA ALA A 128 10.41 -6.32 20.88
C ALA A 128 9.77 -7.50 21.67
N GLY A 129 10.10 -8.75 21.31
CA GLY A 129 9.54 -9.95 21.97
C GLY A 129 8.12 -10.32 21.53
N ILE A 130 7.65 -9.76 20.41
CA ILE A 130 6.33 -10.06 19.84
C ILE A 130 6.50 -11.16 18.80
N GLN A 131 5.74 -12.25 18.94
CA GLN A 131 5.66 -13.31 17.94
C GLN A 131 4.74 -12.86 16.80
N VAL A 132 5.21 -13.04 15.57
CA VAL A 132 4.52 -12.75 14.31
C VAL A 132 4.19 -14.04 13.59
#